data_AF-A0A661MIP5-F1
#
_entry.id   AF-A0A661MIP5-F1
#
_cell.length_a   1.000
_cell.length_b   1.000
_cell.length_c   1.000
_cell.angle_alpha   90.00
_cell.angle_beta   90.00
_cell.angle_gamma   90.00
#
_symmetry.space_group_name_H-M   'P 1'
#
loop_
_entity.id
_entity.type
_entity.pdbx_description
1 polymer ?
#
loop_
_entity_poly.entity_id
_entity_poly.type
_entity_poly.pdbx_seq_one_letter_code
_entity_poly.pdbx_strand_id
1 'polypeptide(L)' 'MDFLEKAKIRLEHWITHNDHHKEEYELFAEQLEQAGKQESARQVREMIRLTVQSNDCLRQALEALEQ' A
#
# COMPACT_ATOMS: atom_id res chain seq x y z
N MET A 1 26.32 -1.15 -6.48
CA MET A 1 25.27 -0.90 -5.48
C MET A 1 25.62 -1.60 -4.19
N ASP A 2 25.93 -0.81 -3.18
CA ASP A 2 26.12 -1.29 -1.81
C ASP A 2 24.77 -1.74 -1.19
N PHE A 3 24.80 -2.23 0.04
CA PHE A 3 23.61 -2.73 0.71
C PHE A 3 22.58 -1.63 1.00
N LEU A 4 23.02 -0.44 1.41
CA LEU A 4 22.14 0.68 1.78
C LEU A 4 21.39 1.20 0.55
N GLU A 5 22.10 1.32 -0.58
CA GLU A 5 21.52 1.74 -1.85
C GLU A 5 20.46 0.72 -2.34
N LYS A 6 20.71 -0.59 -2.16
CA LYS A 6 19.71 -1.64 -2.45
C LYS A 6 18.51 -1.59 -1.49
N ALA A 7 18.73 -1.27 -0.22
CA ALA A 7 17.67 -1.16 0.78
C ALA A 7 16.74 0.01 0.45
N LYS A 8 17.32 1.17 0.12
CA LYS A 8 16.57 2.37 -0.32
C LYS A 8 15.67 2.08 -1.52
N ILE A 9 16.23 1.52 -2.59
CA ILE A 9 15.48 1.18 -3.81
C ILE A 9 14.30 0.25 -3.50
N ARG A 10 14.51 -0.72 -2.60
CA ARG A 10 13.46 -1.68 -2.24
C ARG A 10 12.31 -0.99 -1.48
N LEU A 11 12.63 -0.13 -0.52
CA LEU A 11 11.62 0.61 0.24
C LEU A 11 10.82 1.56 -0.66
N GLU A 12 11.50 2.34 -1.51
CA GLU A 12 10.86 3.25 -2.47
C GLU A 12 9.94 2.50 -3.45
N HIS A 13 10.40 1.35 -3.96
CA HIS A 13 9.60 0.52 -4.86
C HIS A 13 8.33 0.00 -4.19
N TRP A 14 8.42 -0.51 -2.96
CA TRP A 14 7.26 -1.01 -2.22
C TRP A 14 6.27 0.10 -1.87
N ILE A 15 6.75 1.27 -1.44
CA ILE A 15 5.90 2.44 -1.17
C ILE A 15 5.13 2.82 -2.44
N THR A 16 5.84 2.96 -3.56
CA THR A 16 5.26 3.36 -4.85
C THR A 16 4.24 2.34 -5.33
N HIS A 17 4.54 1.06 -5.24
CA HIS A 17 3.63 -0.02 -5.63
C HIS A 17 2.33 0.02 -4.82
N ASN A 18 2.44 0.12 -3.50
CA ASN A 18 1.29 0.16 -2.61
C ASN A 18 0.43 1.43 -2.81
N ASP A 19 1.05 2.59 -3.03
CA ASP A 19 0.33 3.84 -3.31
C ASP A 19 -0.37 3.78 -4.68
N HIS A 20 0.28 3.19 -5.70
CA HIS A 20 -0.27 3.09 -7.05
C HIS A 20 -1.53 2.21 -7.13
N HIS A 21 -1.55 1.07 -6.44
CA HIS A 21 -2.69 0.15 -6.53
C HIS A 21 -3.90 0.58 -5.68
N LYS A 22 -3.77 1.62 -4.85
CA LYS A 22 -4.86 2.09 -3.99
C LYS A 22 -6.11 2.44 -4.80
N GLU A 23 -5.97 3.23 -5.86
CA GLU A 23 -7.12 3.68 -6.68
C GLU A 23 -7.84 2.51 -7.35
N GLU A 24 -7.09 1.52 -7.85
CA GLU A 24 -7.65 0.30 -8.45
C GLU A 24 -8.46 -0.51 -7.44
N TYR A 25 -7.95 -0.66 -6.21
CA TYR A 25 -8.66 -1.35 -5.14
C TYR A 25 -9.91 -0.59 -4.67
N GLU A 26 -9.86 0.75 -4.64
CA GLU A 26 -11.02 1.58 -4.30
C GLU A 26 -12.14 1.43 -5.32
N LEU A 27 -11.81 1.47 -6.61
CA LEU A 27 -12.76 1.24 -7.69
C LEU A 27 -13.34 -0.18 -7.62
N PHE A 28 -12.51 -1.18 -7.33
CA PHE A 28 -12.98 -2.55 -7.21
C PHE A 28 -13.90 -2.76 -6.01
N ALA A 29 -13.61 -2.13 -4.87
CA ALA A 29 -14.50 -2.14 -3.71
C ALA A 29 -15.86 -1.51 -4.04
N GLU A 30 -15.88 -0.40 -4.79
CA GLU A 30 -17.12 0.22 -5.25
C GLU A 30 -17.92 -0.71 -6.18
N GLN A 31 -17.27 -1.41 -7.11
CA GLN A 31 -17.93 -2.40 -7.97
C GLN A 31 -18.56 -3.55 -7.16
N LEU A 32 -17.89 -4.01 -6.09
CA LEU A 32 -18.42 -5.02 -5.18
C LEU A 32 -19.64 -4.50 -4.39
N GLU A 33 -19.61 -3.23 -3.95
CA GLU A 33 -20.74 -2.57 -3.29
C GLU A 33 -21.96 -2.50 -4.22
N GLN A 34 -21.75 -2.06 -5.47
CA GLN A 34 -22.78 -1.98 -6.51
C GLN A 34 -23.37 -3.37 -6.86
N ALA A 35 -22.56 -4.43 -6.79
CA ALA A 35 -23.00 -5.82 -7.00
C ALA A 35 -23.65 -6.47 -5.75
N GLY A 36 -23.84 -5.73 -4.65
CA GLY A 36 -24.44 -6.23 -3.41
C GLY A 36 -23.51 -7.13 -2.59
N LYS A 37 -22.21 -7.17 -2.88
CA LYS A 37 -21.20 -7.99 -2.18
C LYS A 37 -20.55 -7.20 -1.02
N GLN A 38 -21.39 -6.74 -0.09
CA GLN A 38 -21.01 -5.82 0.99
C GLN A 38 -19.87 -6.35 1.87
N GLU A 39 -19.89 -7.65 2.22
CA GLU A 39 -18.82 -8.26 3.02
C GLU A 39 -17.47 -8.24 2.27
N SER A 40 -17.47 -8.62 1.00
CA SER A 40 -16.26 -8.61 0.17
C SER A 40 -15.69 -7.20 0.02
N ALA A 41 -16.55 -6.22 -0.28
CA ALA A 41 -16.14 -4.83 -0.34
C ALA A 41 -15.51 -4.34 0.97
N ARG A 42 -16.11 -4.70 2.12
CA ARG A 42 -15.58 -4.34 3.44
C ARG A 42 -14.17 -4.90 3.66
N GLN A 43 -13.94 -6.16 3.30
CA GLN A 43 -12.60 -6.77 3.44
C GLN A 43 -11.57 -6.11 2.51
N VAL A 44 -11.96 -5.75 1.28
CA VAL A 44 -11.08 -4.98 0.36
C VAL A 44 -10.76 -3.61 0.94
N ARG A 45 -11.75 -2.89 1.48
CA ARG A 45 -11.53 -1.59 2.13
C ARG A 45 -10.62 -1.68 3.35
N GLU A 46 -10.77 -2.74 4.15
CA GLU A 46 -9.89 -2.99 5.28
C GLU A 46 -8.45 -3.28 4.83
N MET A 47 -8.28 -4.06 3.76
CA MET A 47 -6.97 -4.28 3.15
C MET A 47 -6.34 -2.96 2.67
N ILE A 48 -7.11 -2.07 2.01
CA ILE A 48 -6.61 -0.74 1.61
C ILE A 48 -6.13 0.05 2.83
N ARG A 49 -6.91 0.06 3.91
CA ARG A 49 -6.56 0.76 5.16
C ARG A 49 -5.26 0.21 5.75
N LEU A 50 -5.10 -1.11 5.80
CA LEU A 50 -3.89 -1.77 6.30
C LEU A 50 -2.67 -1.49 5.39
N THR A 51 -2.86 -1.43 4.08
CA THR A 51 -1.80 -1.08 3.12
C THR A 51 -1.32 0.38 3.30
N VAL A 52 -2.24 1.32 3.58
CA VAL A 52 -1.84 2.70 3.90
C VAL A 52 -1.00 2.74 5.17
N GLN A 53 -1.42 2.02 6.23
CA GLN A 53 -0.67 1.96 7.47
C GLN A 53 0.70 1.29 7.31
N SER A 54 0.79 0.24 6.50
CA SER A 54 2.08 -0.41 6.23
C SER A 54 3.01 0.51 5.43
N ASN A 55 2.47 1.33 4.52
CA ASN A 55 3.25 2.36 3.82
C ASN A 55 3.82 3.42 4.75
N ASP A 56 3.09 3.83 5.79
CA ASP A 56 3.63 4.77 6.79
C ASP A 56 4.84 4.18 7.53
N CYS A 57 4.80 2.90 7.88
CA CYS A 57 5.97 2.19 8.44
C CYS A 57 7.14 2.16 7.45
N LEU A 58 6.89 1.94 6.16
CA LEU A 58 7.94 1.94 5.14
C LEU A 58 8.57 3.32 4.95
N ARG A 59 7.77 4.40 5.01
CA ARG A 59 8.27 5.78 4.95
C ARG A 59 9.16 6.10 6.16
N GLN A 60 8.75 5.69 7.36
CA GLN A 60 9.58 5.83 8.57
C GLN A 60 10.88 5.01 8.48
N ALA A 61 10.83 3.80 7.93
CA ALA A 61 12.02 2.98 7.70
C ALA A 61 12.97 3.62 6.67
N LEU A 62 12.44 4.25 5.63
CA LEU A 62 13.24 4.97 4.64
C LEU A 62 13.91 6.20 5.27
N GLU A 63 13.16 7.00 6.04
CA GLU A 63 13.72 8.14 6.78
C GLU A 63 14.83 7.71 7.74
N ALA A 64 14.63 6.63 8.50
CA ALA A 64 15.64 6.11 9.43
C ALA A 64 16.87 5.51 8.72
N LEU A 65 16.75 5.07 7.46
CA LEU A 65 17.87 4.58 6.66
C LEU A 65 18.78 5.73 6.17
N GLU A 66 18.24 6.94 6.06
CA GLU A 66 18.93 8.13 5.57
C GLU A 66 19.55 9.00 6.69
N GLN A 67 19.33 8.63 7.97
CA GLN A 67 19.95 9.24 9.16
C GLN A 67 21.36 8.72 9.42
#